data_AF-A0A927RUM3-F1
#
_entry.id   AF-A0A927RUM3-F1
#
_cell.length_a   1.000
_cell.length_b   1.000
_cell.length_c   1.000
_cell.angle_alpha   90.00
_cell.angle_beta   90.00
_cell.angle_gamma   90.00
#
_symmetry.space_group_name_H-M   'P 1'
#
loop_
_entity.id
_entity.type
_entity.pdbx_description
1 polymer ?
#
loop_
_entity_poly.entity_id
_entity_poly.type
_entity_poly.pdbx_seq_one_letter_code
_entity_poly.pdbx_strand_id
1 'polypeptide(L)'
;MLTSFFKALRRALLMLLALMVLASPALAQVERNEFLDVAFTCLEKGNPFLLRYNQITGAEVEPLFELGVPYFFGGKADKRFWTQYPRYSQRHPYQNVGPYTRDKLMIYGLDCSGYTCYIYTEAGYPAHDALMTMIMRTEREHHIYTHHEGERMPEDFTLLADTLEVGDLFVAAHPNLHVLMFIGTLADYGFTAADNPKLEKYLEYPLVIHAGENPQVADRFTNLILTDEFYSDCYPTYGGVCVSILGMDPADADVVMTSLGKTYPGLVLDDKGTILFDWTLELTAYYCWYRRPTVKAADLPQE
;
A
#
# COMPACT_ATOMS: atom_id res chain seq x y z
N MET A 1 14.09 -6.43 -60.90
CA MET A 1 12.94 -5.93 -60.10
C MET A 1 12.72 -6.70 -58.81
N LEU A 2 12.67 -8.04 -58.81
CA LEU A 2 12.42 -8.84 -57.59
C LEU A 2 13.39 -8.55 -56.42
N THR A 3 14.67 -8.34 -56.68
CA THR A 3 15.70 -8.11 -55.65
C THR A 3 15.57 -6.77 -54.91
N SER A 4 14.96 -5.77 -55.54
CA SER A 4 14.67 -4.47 -54.91
C SER A 4 13.51 -4.58 -53.93
N PHE A 5 12.47 -5.33 -54.32
CA PHE A 5 11.27 -5.55 -53.52
C PHE A 5 11.56 -6.28 -52.21
N PHE A 6 12.36 -7.36 -52.25
CA PHE A 6 12.74 -8.08 -51.03
C PHE A 6 13.60 -7.26 -50.06
N LYS A 7 14.43 -6.33 -50.57
CA LYS A 7 15.20 -5.40 -49.72
C LYS A 7 14.30 -4.37 -49.05
N ALA A 8 13.30 -3.84 -49.77
CA ALA A 8 12.33 -2.90 -49.22
C ALA A 8 11.44 -3.56 -48.14
N LEU A 9 10.95 -4.77 -48.40
CA LEU A 9 10.13 -5.53 -47.45
C LEU A 9 10.91 -5.86 -46.16
N ARG A 10 12.18 -6.27 -46.28
CA ARG A 10 13.03 -6.57 -45.12
C ARG A 10 13.31 -5.32 -44.26
N ARG A 11 13.50 -4.16 -44.90
CA ARG A 11 13.67 -2.88 -44.18
C ARG A 11 12.39 -2.44 -43.48
N ALA A 12 11.24 -2.61 -44.12
CA ALA A 12 9.94 -2.32 -43.50
C ALA A 12 9.69 -3.22 -42.28
N LEU A 13 10.00 -4.52 -42.39
CA LEU A 13 9.84 -5.47 -41.28
C LEU A 13 10.78 -5.14 -40.10
N LEU A 14 12.03 -4.77 -40.38
CA LEU A 14 13.00 -4.36 -39.36
C LEU A 14 12.61 -3.03 -38.70
N MET A 15 12.06 -2.07 -39.44
CA MET A 15 11.51 -0.85 -38.85
C MET A 15 10.28 -1.15 -37.99
N LEU A 16 9.40 -2.05 -38.43
CA LEU A 16 8.24 -2.46 -37.63
C LEU A 16 8.69 -3.15 -36.33
N LEU A 17 9.69 -4.03 -36.40
CA LEU A 17 10.25 -4.70 -35.22
C LEU A 17 10.93 -3.70 -34.28
N ALA A 18 11.70 -2.74 -34.83
CA ALA A 18 12.33 -1.67 -34.06
C ALA A 18 11.30 -0.73 -33.43
N LEU A 19 10.20 -0.42 -34.14
CA LEU A 19 9.08 0.35 -33.61
C LEU A 19 8.32 -0.40 -32.52
N MET A 20 8.16 -1.73 -32.62
CA MET A 20 7.57 -2.54 -31.54
C MET A 20 8.48 -2.61 -30.30
N VAL A 21 9.80 -2.67 -30.49
CA VAL A 21 10.77 -2.67 -29.38
C VAL A 21 10.88 -1.29 -28.73
N LEU A 22 10.79 -0.20 -29.51
CA LEU A 22 10.80 1.18 -29.01
C LEU A 22 9.44 1.65 -28.46
N ALA A 23 8.35 1.01 -28.86
CA ALA A 23 7.00 1.26 -28.35
C ALA A 23 6.57 0.22 -27.30
N SER A 24 7.50 -0.61 -26.81
CA SER A 24 7.22 -1.37 -25.60
C SER A 24 7.10 -0.34 -24.48
N PRO A 25 5.90 -0.16 -23.88
CA PRO A 25 5.84 0.58 -22.62
C PRO A 25 6.87 -0.08 -21.69
N ALA A 26 7.53 0.71 -20.82
CA ALA A 26 8.33 0.17 -19.74
C ALA A 26 7.53 -1.02 -19.16
N LEU A 27 8.02 -2.24 -19.40
CA LEU A 27 7.24 -3.45 -19.13
C LEU A 27 6.95 -3.40 -17.64
N ALA A 28 5.67 -3.33 -17.26
CA ALA A 28 5.28 -3.37 -15.86
C ALA A 28 5.97 -4.58 -15.20
N GLN A 29 6.73 -4.33 -14.13
CA GLN A 29 7.69 -5.30 -13.59
C GLN A 29 7.23 -5.99 -12.32
N VAL A 30 6.05 -5.67 -11.77
CA VAL A 30 5.64 -6.30 -10.52
C VAL A 30 5.60 -7.82 -10.69
N GLU A 31 6.45 -8.49 -9.92
CA GLU A 31 6.50 -9.95 -9.88
C GLU A 31 5.49 -10.47 -8.87
N ARG A 32 5.01 -11.70 -9.10
CA ARG A 32 4.16 -12.36 -8.12
C ARG A 32 4.93 -12.53 -6.81
N ASN A 33 4.36 -12.03 -5.72
CA ASN A 33 4.99 -12.04 -4.42
C ASN A 33 3.95 -12.40 -3.35
N GLU A 34 4.30 -13.31 -2.44
CA GLU A 34 3.41 -13.79 -1.38
C GLU A 34 2.96 -12.70 -0.39
N PHE A 35 3.80 -11.68 -0.13
CA PHE A 35 3.38 -10.53 0.67
C PHE A 35 2.30 -9.72 -0.07
N LEU A 36 2.43 -9.54 -1.38
CA LEU A 36 1.42 -8.85 -2.20
C LEU A 36 0.14 -9.68 -2.35
N ASP A 37 0.28 -10.99 -2.58
CA ASP A 37 -0.85 -11.92 -2.67
C ASP A 37 -1.73 -11.79 -1.42
N VAL A 38 -1.16 -11.69 -0.22
CA VAL A 38 -1.92 -11.48 1.02
C VAL A 38 -2.37 -10.03 1.16
N ALA A 39 -1.48 -9.05 1.03
CA ALA A 39 -1.78 -7.64 1.27
C ALA A 39 -2.95 -7.15 0.41
N PHE A 40 -3.00 -7.57 -0.86
CA PHE A 40 -4.05 -7.15 -1.77
C PHE A 40 -5.40 -7.81 -1.54
N THR A 41 -5.48 -8.92 -0.80
CA THR A 41 -6.78 -9.43 -0.31
C THR A 41 -7.49 -8.43 0.60
N CYS A 42 -6.77 -7.49 1.21
CA CYS A 42 -7.36 -6.48 2.10
C CYS A 42 -7.79 -5.21 1.39
N LEU A 43 -7.46 -5.03 0.10
CA LEU A 43 -7.95 -3.92 -0.72
C LEU A 43 -9.40 -4.15 -1.14
N GLU A 44 -10.09 -3.08 -1.51
CA GLU A 44 -11.44 -3.16 -2.04
C GLU A 44 -11.50 -3.77 -3.44
N LYS A 45 -12.69 -4.29 -3.78
CA LYS A 45 -12.98 -4.79 -5.12
C LYS A 45 -12.85 -3.66 -6.14
N GLY A 46 -12.12 -3.96 -7.21
CA GLY A 46 -11.86 -3.01 -8.28
C GLY A 46 -10.76 -2.00 -7.99
N ASN A 47 -10.02 -2.14 -6.88
CA ASN A 47 -8.85 -1.32 -6.61
C ASN A 47 -7.84 -1.44 -7.76
N PRO A 48 -7.32 -0.32 -8.31
CA PRO A 48 -6.50 -0.36 -9.52
C PRO A 48 -5.17 -1.09 -9.34
N PHE A 49 -4.56 -1.07 -8.15
CA PHE A 49 -3.32 -1.81 -7.88
C PHE A 49 -3.56 -3.31 -7.89
N LEU A 50 -4.63 -3.77 -7.22
CA LEU A 50 -5.03 -5.17 -7.23
C LEU A 50 -5.35 -5.67 -8.65
N LEU A 51 -6.13 -4.90 -9.41
CA LEU A 51 -6.49 -5.25 -10.79
C LEU A 51 -5.25 -5.38 -11.69
N ARG A 52 -4.35 -4.40 -11.63
CA ARG A 52 -3.11 -4.39 -12.42
C ARG A 52 -2.18 -5.53 -11.99
N TYR A 53 -2.01 -5.75 -10.69
CA TYR A 53 -1.23 -6.87 -10.16
C TYR A 53 -1.73 -8.22 -10.69
N ASN A 54 -3.04 -8.48 -10.60
CA ASN A 54 -3.63 -9.71 -11.12
C ASN A 54 -3.46 -9.84 -12.64
N GLN A 55 -3.60 -8.74 -13.38
CA GLN A 55 -3.43 -8.73 -14.84
C GLN A 55 -1.98 -9.04 -15.25
N ILE A 56 -1.00 -8.49 -14.54
CA ILE A 56 0.44 -8.65 -14.84
C ILE A 56 0.92 -10.04 -14.42
N THR A 57 0.52 -10.52 -13.24
CA THR A 57 1.10 -11.71 -12.61
C THR A 57 0.27 -12.99 -12.79
N GLY A 58 -1.03 -12.85 -13.09
CA GLY A 58 -1.97 -13.98 -13.06
C GLY A 58 -2.21 -14.54 -11.65
N ALA A 59 -2.00 -13.75 -10.59
CA ALA A 59 -2.13 -14.21 -9.21
C ALA A 59 -3.58 -14.55 -8.79
N GLU A 60 -4.59 -13.99 -9.48
CA GLU A 60 -6.03 -14.20 -9.19
C GLU A 60 -6.41 -13.90 -7.73
N VAL A 61 -5.80 -12.87 -7.14
CA VAL A 61 -6.10 -12.42 -5.77
C VAL A 61 -7.50 -11.81 -5.73
N GLU A 62 -8.32 -12.27 -4.78
CA GLU A 62 -9.67 -11.73 -4.55
C GLU A 62 -9.73 -10.99 -3.22
N PRO A 63 -10.47 -9.86 -3.15
CA PRO A 63 -10.72 -9.17 -1.88
C PRO A 63 -11.43 -10.07 -0.86
N LEU A 64 -11.00 -9.99 0.40
CA LEU A 64 -11.72 -10.59 1.53
C LEU A 64 -13.11 -9.98 1.69
N PHE A 65 -13.20 -8.66 1.49
CA PHE A 65 -14.43 -7.90 1.59
C PHE A 65 -14.54 -6.91 0.43
N GLU A 66 -15.75 -6.70 -0.07
CA GLU A 66 -15.96 -5.86 -1.27
C GLU A 66 -15.51 -4.41 -1.09
N LEU A 67 -15.67 -3.82 0.11
CA LEU A 67 -15.25 -2.43 0.40
C LEU A 67 -13.82 -2.35 0.99
N GLY A 68 -13.07 -3.45 0.95
CA GLY A 68 -11.75 -3.58 1.57
C GLY A 68 -11.84 -3.69 3.09
N VAL A 69 -10.69 -3.72 3.76
CA VAL A 69 -10.61 -3.83 5.22
C VAL A 69 -10.59 -2.44 5.86
N PRO A 70 -11.52 -2.12 6.79
CA PRO A 70 -11.53 -0.84 7.48
C PRO A 70 -10.40 -0.74 8.49
N TYR A 71 -10.07 0.50 8.88
CA TYR A 71 -9.11 0.74 9.95
C TYR A 71 -9.85 0.70 11.29
N PHE A 72 -9.27 -0.02 12.25
CA PHE A 72 -9.75 -0.05 13.63
C PHE A 72 -8.56 0.00 14.58
N PHE A 73 -8.49 1.02 15.45
CA PHE A 73 -7.38 1.19 16.37
C PHE A 73 -7.27 0.01 17.36
N GLY A 74 -6.12 -0.70 17.37
CA GLY A 74 -5.92 -1.94 18.12
C GLY A 74 -6.47 -3.20 17.42
N GLY A 75 -6.90 -3.08 16.17
CA GLY A 75 -7.49 -4.16 15.37
C GLY A 75 -6.47 -5.20 14.93
N LYS A 76 -6.85 -6.49 15.00
CA LYS A 76 -5.99 -7.63 14.65
C LYS A 76 -6.79 -8.68 13.90
N ALA A 77 -6.11 -9.44 13.03
CA ALA A 77 -6.71 -10.52 12.23
C ALA A 77 -6.95 -11.82 13.05
N ASP A 78 -7.46 -11.70 14.27
CA ASP A 78 -7.79 -12.85 15.11
C ASP A 78 -9.26 -13.29 14.93
N LYS A 79 -9.73 -14.23 15.76
CA LYS A 79 -11.10 -14.77 15.71
C LYS A 79 -12.19 -13.70 15.67
N ARG A 80 -11.95 -12.52 16.25
CA ARG A 80 -12.90 -11.40 16.28
C ARG A 80 -13.08 -10.76 14.91
N PHE A 81 -12.04 -10.75 14.08
CA PHE A 81 -12.10 -10.25 12.70
C PHE A 81 -13.05 -11.10 11.87
N TRP A 82 -12.92 -12.42 11.98
CA TRP A 82 -13.65 -13.41 11.19
C TRP A 82 -15.06 -13.76 11.70
N THR A 83 -15.48 -13.23 12.86
CA THR A 83 -16.71 -13.69 13.55
C THR A 83 -17.98 -13.56 12.68
N GLN A 84 -18.05 -12.56 11.81
CA GLN A 84 -19.23 -12.29 10.97
C GLN A 84 -18.99 -12.49 9.48
N TYR A 85 -17.82 -13.02 9.08
CA TYR A 85 -17.46 -13.22 7.67
C TYR A 85 -18.57 -14.00 6.92
N PRO A 86 -19.01 -13.54 5.72
CA PRO A 86 -18.41 -12.50 4.88
C PRO A 86 -18.82 -11.05 5.22
N ARG A 87 -19.62 -10.81 6.27
CA ARG A 87 -19.90 -9.46 6.78
C ARG A 87 -18.78 -8.95 7.67
N TYR A 88 -18.69 -7.63 7.79
CA TYR A 88 -17.76 -7.00 8.71
C TYR A 88 -18.23 -7.19 10.15
N SER A 89 -17.30 -7.60 11.03
CA SER A 89 -17.57 -7.67 12.45
C SER A 89 -17.76 -6.26 13.04
N GLN A 90 -18.56 -6.11 14.10
CA GLN A 90 -18.75 -4.84 14.82
C GLN A 90 -18.19 -4.94 16.24
N ARG A 91 -17.48 -3.90 16.70
CA ARG A 91 -16.87 -3.88 18.03
C ARG A 91 -16.81 -2.46 18.62
N HIS A 92 -16.89 -2.41 19.95
CA HIS A 92 -16.48 -1.22 20.69
C HIS A 92 -14.95 -1.17 20.77
N PRO A 93 -14.33 0.01 20.58
CA PRO A 93 -12.89 0.23 20.81
C PRO A 93 -12.43 -0.27 22.17
N TYR A 94 -11.20 -0.76 22.26
CA TYR A 94 -10.65 -1.26 23.52
C TYR A 94 -10.26 -0.14 24.49
N GLN A 95 -10.04 1.06 23.99
CA GLN A 95 -9.60 2.24 24.74
C GLN A 95 -10.08 3.52 24.08
N ASN A 96 -10.07 4.62 24.85
CA ASN A 96 -10.42 5.95 24.35
C ASN A 96 -9.15 6.61 23.78
N VAL A 97 -9.04 6.70 22.46
CA VAL A 97 -7.93 7.35 21.75
C VAL A 97 -8.47 8.13 20.56
N GLY A 98 -8.28 9.45 20.59
CA GLY A 98 -8.79 10.35 19.56
C GLY A 98 -10.29 10.12 19.32
N PRO A 99 -10.72 9.80 18.09
CA PRO A 99 -12.13 9.57 17.80
C PRO A 99 -12.65 8.17 18.19
N TYR A 100 -11.76 7.22 18.51
CA TYR A 100 -12.09 5.86 18.95
C TYR A 100 -12.42 5.88 20.44
N THR A 101 -13.70 5.74 20.78
CA THR A 101 -14.16 5.78 22.18
C THR A 101 -15.02 4.57 22.49
N ARG A 102 -14.95 4.05 23.73
CA ARG A 102 -15.59 2.78 24.15
C ARG A 102 -17.11 2.78 24.05
N ASP A 103 -17.74 3.95 24.04
CA ASP A 103 -19.18 4.14 23.88
C ASP A 103 -19.65 4.02 22.42
N LYS A 104 -18.74 4.07 21.45
CA LYS A 104 -19.06 3.95 20.03
C LYS A 104 -18.93 2.52 19.55
N LEU A 105 -19.99 1.98 18.95
CA LEU A 105 -19.88 0.75 18.17
C LEU A 105 -19.23 1.12 16.83
N MET A 106 -18.25 0.35 16.36
CA MET A 106 -17.56 0.62 15.09
C MET A 106 -17.43 -0.66 14.28
N ILE A 107 -17.28 -0.51 12.97
CA ILE A 107 -16.91 -1.62 12.09
C ILE A 107 -15.48 -2.03 12.42
N TYR A 108 -15.30 -3.30 12.79
CA TYR A 108 -14.03 -3.87 13.20
C TYR A 108 -13.15 -4.16 11.99
N GLY A 109 -11.87 -3.85 12.14
CA GLY A 109 -10.88 -3.89 11.09
C GLY A 109 -9.49 -4.15 11.65
N LEU A 110 -8.47 -3.70 10.93
CA LEU A 110 -7.06 -3.84 11.33
C LEU A 110 -6.47 -2.46 11.62
N ASP A 111 -5.57 -2.36 12.60
CA ASP A 111 -4.66 -1.21 12.66
C ASP A 111 -3.41 -1.48 11.81
N CYS A 112 -2.50 -0.50 11.73
CA CYS A 112 -1.30 -0.60 10.90
C CYS A 112 -0.45 -1.83 11.25
N SER A 113 -0.20 -2.09 12.53
CA SER A 113 0.57 -3.25 12.98
C SER A 113 -0.20 -4.56 12.82
N GLY A 114 -1.50 -4.58 13.12
CA GLY A 114 -2.35 -5.74 12.94
C GLY A 114 -2.44 -6.17 11.48
N TYR A 115 -2.41 -5.20 10.57
CA TYR A 115 -2.39 -5.44 9.13
C TYR A 115 -1.04 -5.99 8.65
N THR A 116 0.08 -5.35 8.96
CA THR A 116 1.40 -5.83 8.53
C THR A 116 1.79 -7.15 9.18
N CYS A 117 1.41 -7.38 10.44
CA CYS A 117 1.54 -8.69 11.07
C CYS A 117 0.68 -9.75 10.38
N TYR A 118 -0.56 -9.44 10.01
CA TYR A 118 -1.42 -10.35 9.24
C TYR A 118 -0.77 -10.74 7.90
N ILE A 119 -0.25 -9.76 7.17
CA ILE A 119 0.46 -10.01 5.91
C ILE A 119 1.60 -10.99 6.12
N TYR A 120 2.47 -10.70 7.10
CA TYR A 120 3.64 -11.53 7.38
C TYR A 120 3.24 -12.95 7.78
N THR A 121 2.26 -13.10 8.68
CA THR A 121 1.84 -14.41 9.17
C THR A 121 1.19 -15.27 8.09
N GLU A 122 0.31 -14.70 7.26
CA GLU A 122 -0.34 -15.46 6.18
C GLU A 122 0.62 -15.74 5.02
N ALA A 123 1.62 -14.88 4.81
CA ALA A 123 2.73 -15.17 3.91
C ALA A 123 3.71 -16.21 4.49
N GLY A 124 3.49 -16.73 5.70
CA GLY A 124 4.30 -17.78 6.33
C GLY A 124 5.56 -17.27 7.03
N TYR A 125 5.67 -15.97 7.31
CA TYR A 125 6.76 -15.36 8.05
C TYR A 125 6.36 -15.03 9.50
N PRO A 126 7.34 -14.87 10.41
CA PRO A 126 7.06 -14.40 11.75
C PRO A 126 6.45 -13.00 11.72
N ALA A 127 5.48 -12.73 12.59
CA ALA A 127 5.02 -11.37 12.81
C ALA A 127 6.20 -10.48 13.25
N HIS A 128 6.24 -9.23 12.78
CA HIS A 128 7.28 -8.30 13.20
C HIS A 128 7.09 -7.87 14.66
N ASP A 129 8.16 -7.34 15.25
CA ASP A 129 8.16 -6.84 16.62
C ASP A 129 7.28 -5.59 16.80
N ALA A 130 7.04 -5.19 18.05
CA ALA A 130 6.39 -3.91 18.35
C ALA A 130 7.13 -2.75 17.69
N LEU A 131 6.40 -1.78 17.12
CA LEU A 131 6.97 -0.68 16.32
C LEU A 131 8.05 0.12 17.06
N MET A 132 7.85 0.36 18.37
CA MET A 132 8.84 1.05 19.19
C MET A 132 10.14 0.24 19.29
N THR A 133 10.04 -1.09 19.42
CA THR A 133 11.22 -1.97 19.44
C THR A 133 11.97 -1.91 18.12
N MET A 134 11.26 -1.89 16.99
CA MET A 134 11.87 -1.79 15.67
C MET A 134 12.63 -0.46 15.48
N ILE A 135 12.04 0.66 15.89
CA ILE A 135 12.69 1.98 15.83
C ILE A 135 13.90 2.06 16.77
N MET A 136 13.78 1.54 17.99
CA MET A 136 14.79 1.71 19.04
C MET A 136 15.90 0.65 19.02
N ARG A 137 15.78 -0.39 18.18
CA ARG A 137 16.81 -1.44 18.07
C ARG A 137 18.15 -0.83 17.68
N THR A 138 19.17 -1.10 18.48
CA THR A 138 20.56 -0.70 18.20
C THR A 138 21.28 -1.67 17.27
N GLU A 139 20.82 -2.93 17.23
CA GLU A 139 21.28 -3.93 16.27
C GLU A 139 20.72 -3.62 14.89
N ARG A 140 21.61 -3.39 13.92
CA ARG A 140 21.28 -2.83 12.59
C ARG A 140 21.19 -3.87 11.48
N GLU A 141 21.24 -5.16 11.80
CA GLU A 141 21.29 -6.24 10.79
C GLU A 141 20.11 -6.21 9.79
N HIS A 142 19.00 -5.62 10.19
CA HIS A 142 17.79 -5.51 9.38
C HIS A 142 17.38 -4.06 9.07
N HIS A 143 18.16 -3.06 9.51
CA HIS A 143 17.90 -1.67 9.17
C HIS A 143 18.53 -1.34 7.82
N ILE A 144 17.70 -0.88 6.89
CA ILE A 144 18.15 -0.38 5.58
C ILE A 144 18.47 1.11 5.73
N TYR A 145 17.53 1.84 6.34
CA TYR A 145 17.67 3.25 6.68
C TYR A 145 17.09 3.53 8.05
N THR A 146 17.59 4.57 8.70
CA THR A 146 17.13 5.03 10.01
C THR A 146 17.36 6.53 10.19
N HIS A 147 16.58 7.12 11.08
CA HIS A 147 16.75 8.52 11.51
C HIS A 147 18.07 8.75 12.29
N HIS A 148 18.74 7.70 12.76
CA HIS A 148 20.04 7.76 13.41
C HIS A 148 21.17 8.18 12.44
N GLU A 149 22.33 8.57 12.98
CA GLU A 149 23.49 8.94 12.17
C GLU A 149 24.03 7.77 11.34
N GLY A 150 24.37 8.04 10.07
CA GLY A 150 25.10 7.13 9.17
C GLY A 150 24.27 6.39 8.11
N GLU A 151 22.96 6.21 8.31
CA GLU A 151 22.09 5.40 7.44
C GLU A 151 20.78 6.14 7.13
N ARG A 152 20.87 7.42 6.80
CA ARG A 152 19.67 8.20 6.45
C ARG A 152 19.11 7.76 5.10
N MET A 153 17.79 7.75 4.99
CA MET A 153 17.07 7.58 3.73
C MET A 153 17.53 8.65 2.73
N PRO A 154 17.77 8.29 1.45
CA PRO A 154 18.16 9.26 0.44
C PRO A 154 17.05 10.31 0.22
N GLU A 155 17.44 11.53 -0.14
CA GLU A 155 16.49 12.60 -0.50
C GLU A 155 15.81 12.33 -1.85
N ASP A 156 16.48 11.56 -2.72
CA ASP A 156 15.92 11.08 -3.97
C ASP A 156 15.12 9.80 -3.72
N PHE A 157 13.80 9.91 -3.89
CA PHE A 157 12.87 8.80 -3.68
C PHE A 157 13.01 7.68 -4.72
N THR A 158 13.56 7.97 -5.90
CA THR A 158 13.84 6.92 -6.90
C THR A 158 14.98 6.01 -6.41
N LEU A 159 16.04 6.61 -5.87
CA LEU A 159 17.13 5.87 -5.22
C LEU A 159 16.66 5.11 -3.99
N LEU A 160 15.70 5.66 -3.23
CA LEU A 160 15.07 4.89 -2.14
C LEU A 160 14.42 3.63 -2.67
N ALA A 161 13.51 3.76 -3.66
CA ALA A 161 12.78 2.63 -4.22
C ALA A 161 13.73 1.52 -4.72
N ASP A 162 14.82 1.88 -5.39
CA ASP A 162 15.84 0.96 -5.92
C ASP A 162 16.52 0.07 -4.85
N THR A 163 16.50 0.48 -3.58
CA THR A 163 17.13 -0.27 -2.47
C THR A 163 16.17 -1.16 -1.69
N LEU A 164 14.86 -1.00 -1.92
CA LEU A 164 13.82 -1.67 -1.15
C LEU A 164 13.40 -2.97 -1.83
N GLU A 165 12.99 -3.93 -1.02
CA GLU A 165 12.33 -5.16 -1.47
C GLU A 165 10.86 -5.15 -1.06
N VAL A 166 9.99 -5.67 -1.94
CA VAL A 166 8.57 -5.88 -1.60
C VAL A 166 8.45 -6.67 -0.30
N GLY A 167 7.75 -6.09 0.67
CA GLY A 167 7.66 -6.62 2.04
C GLY A 167 8.45 -5.84 3.07
N ASP A 168 9.42 -5.01 2.66
CA ASP A 168 10.17 -4.14 3.56
C ASP A 168 9.22 -3.16 4.28
N LEU A 169 9.47 -2.93 5.56
CA LEU A 169 8.58 -2.13 6.41
C LEU A 169 9.17 -0.75 6.66
N PHE A 170 8.41 0.29 6.36
CA PHE A 170 8.66 1.63 6.85
C PHE A 170 7.95 1.84 8.18
N VAL A 171 8.71 1.99 9.26
CA VAL A 171 8.18 2.30 10.59
C VAL A 171 8.55 3.74 10.91
N ALA A 172 7.54 4.55 11.24
CA ALA A 172 7.72 5.99 11.41
C ALA A 172 6.90 6.53 12.58
N ALA A 173 7.45 7.50 13.28
CA ALA A 173 6.76 8.30 14.29
C ALA A 173 6.29 9.60 13.63
N HIS A 174 5.03 9.63 13.21
CA HIS A 174 4.39 10.78 12.56
C HIS A 174 2.94 10.93 13.06
N PRO A 175 2.61 11.98 13.82
CA PRO A 175 2.85 12.15 15.27
C PRO A 175 2.64 10.93 16.20
N ASN A 176 2.05 9.83 15.71
CA ASN A 176 2.01 8.53 16.40
C ASN A 176 2.88 7.51 15.63
N LEU A 177 3.17 6.36 16.24
CA LEU A 177 3.84 5.27 15.54
C LEU A 177 2.92 4.68 14.46
N HIS A 178 3.47 4.50 13.27
CA HIS A 178 2.80 3.90 12.12
C HIS A 178 3.76 2.95 11.40
N VAL A 179 3.21 1.96 10.71
CA VAL A 179 3.97 1.03 9.88
C VAL A 179 3.30 0.87 8.52
N LEU A 180 4.12 0.87 7.48
CA LEU A 180 3.72 0.71 6.09
C LEU A 180 4.63 -0.31 5.43
N MET A 181 4.14 -1.03 4.42
CA MET A 181 4.92 -2.02 3.69
C MET A 181 5.18 -1.54 2.27
N PHE A 182 6.44 -1.59 1.81
CA PHE A 182 6.78 -1.29 0.42
C PHE A 182 6.22 -2.33 -0.54
N ILE A 183 5.67 -1.85 -1.66
CA ILE A 183 5.01 -2.69 -2.67
C ILE A 183 5.50 -2.45 -4.09
N GLY A 184 6.63 -1.76 -4.27
CA GLY A 184 7.14 -1.35 -5.59
C GLY A 184 6.82 0.12 -5.92
N THR A 185 6.78 0.44 -7.20
CA THR A 185 6.54 1.80 -7.74
C THR A 185 5.30 1.84 -8.63
N LEU A 186 4.87 3.03 -9.07
CA LEU A 186 3.77 3.14 -10.03
C LEU A 186 4.10 2.45 -11.37
N ALA A 187 5.36 2.53 -11.81
CA ALA A 187 5.84 1.87 -13.03
C ALA A 187 5.70 0.34 -12.93
N ASP A 188 5.95 -0.26 -11.77
CA ASP A 188 5.82 -1.71 -11.57
C ASP A 188 4.40 -2.23 -11.84
N TYR A 189 3.37 -1.41 -11.58
CA TYR A 189 1.97 -1.70 -11.87
C TYR A 189 1.52 -1.21 -13.26
N GLY A 190 2.45 -0.71 -14.08
CA GLY A 190 2.19 -0.27 -15.45
C GLY A 190 1.40 1.04 -15.53
N PHE A 191 1.43 1.88 -14.49
CA PHE A 191 0.95 3.26 -14.62
C PHE A 191 1.92 4.06 -15.49
N THR A 192 1.38 5.05 -16.19
CA THR A 192 2.12 5.88 -17.14
C THR A 192 1.60 7.32 -17.11
N ALA A 193 2.33 8.23 -17.76
CA ALA A 193 1.86 9.59 -17.98
C ALA A 193 0.57 9.69 -18.84
N ALA A 194 0.18 8.61 -19.53
CA ALA A 194 -1.07 8.56 -20.28
C ALA A 194 -2.30 8.40 -19.35
N ASP A 195 -2.12 7.79 -18.18
CA ASP A 195 -3.18 7.66 -17.16
C ASP A 195 -3.44 9.03 -16.51
N ASN A 196 -2.37 9.72 -16.10
CA ASN A 196 -2.37 11.12 -15.71
C ASN A 196 -0.95 11.72 -15.95
N PRO A 197 -0.81 12.83 -16.71
CA PRO A 197 0.50 13.41 -17.02
C PRO A 197 1.35 13.76 -15.80
N LYS A 198 0.72 14.10 -14.67
CA LYS A 198 1.46 14.41 -13.45
C LYS A 198 2.16 13.20 -12.84
N LEU A 199 1.73 11.98 -13.18
CA LEU A 199 2.37 10.75 -12.68
C LEU A 199 3.79 10.59 -13.21
N GLU A 200 4.16 11.22 -14.34
CA GLU A 200 5.49 11.09 -14.98
C GLU A 200 6.64 11.31 -14.00
N LYS A 201 6.53 12.31 -13.12
CA LYS A 201 7.54 12.64 -12.10
C LYS A 201 7.65 11.57 -11.00
N TYR A 202 6.59 10.80 -10.80
CA TYR A 202 6.37 9.95 -9.63
C TYR A 202 6.35 8.46 -9.97
N LEU A 203 6.60 8.08 -11.23
CA LEU A 203 6.49 6.69 -11.68
C LEU A 203 7.39 5.74 -10.89
N GLU A 204 8.58 6.20 -10.51
CA GLU A 204 9.59 5.41 -9.79
C GLU A 204 9.65 5.72 -8.28
N TYR A 205 8.65 6.42 -7.76
CA TYR A 205 8.59 6.74 -6.33
C TYR A 205 8.00 5.55 -5.57
N PRO A 206 8.42 5.32 -4.32
CA PRO A 206 8.01 4.14 -3.59
C PRO A 206 6.55 4.23 -3.20
N LEU A 207 5.83 3.17 -3.53
CA LEU A 207 4.48 2.91 -3.06
C LEU A 207 4.53 2.07 -1.80
N VAL A 208 3.66 2.41 -0.88
CA VAL A 208 3.49 1.69 0.38
C VAL A 208 2.02 1.36 0.61
N ILE A 209 1.77 0.14 1.08
CA ILE A 209 0.44 -0.29 1.53
C ILE A 209 0.39 -0.29 3.05
N HIS A 210 -0.69 0.21 3.61
CA HIS A 210 -0.87 0.31 5.06
C HIS A 210 -2.35 0.35 5.43
N ALA A 211 -2.64 0.09 6.71
CA ALA A 211 -3.96 0.34 7.29
C ALA A 211 -3.88 1.62 8.12
N GLY A 212 -4.61 2.66 7.72
CA GLY A 212 -4.54 3.95 8.37
C GLY A 212 -5.72 4.86 8.06
N GLU A 213 -5.59 6.14 8.45
CA GLU A 213 -6.54 7.16 8.05
C GLU A 213 -6.45 7.40 6.54
N ASN A 214 -7.60 7.39 5.86
CA ASN A 214 -7.70 7.64 4.43
C ASN A 214 -9.12 8.16 4.11
N PRO A 215 -9.26 9.41 3.61
CA PRO A 215 -10.58 10.00 3.37
C PRO A 215 -11.45 9.19 2.39
N GLN A 216 -10.87 8.72 1.28
CA GLN A 216 -11.61 7.95 0.27
C GLN A 216 -12.13 6.64 0.85
N VAL A 217 -11.35 5.96 1.70
CA VAL A 217 -11.78 4.73 2.37
C VAL A 217 -12.86 5.01 3.42
N ALA A 218 -12.72 6.09 4.19
CA ALA A 218 -13.69 6.50 5.20
C ALA A 218 -15.10 6.74 4.60
N ASP A 219 -15.17 7.33 3.41
CA ASP A 219 -16.43 7.57 2.71
C ASP A 219 -17.15 6.26 2.33
N ARG A 220 -16.41 5.20 1.96
CA ARG A 220 -17.00 3.88 1.64
C ARG A 220 -17.78 3.31 2.82
N PHE A 221 -17.18 3.33 4.01
CA PHE A 221 -17.80 2.78 5.20
C PHE A 221 -18.88 3.70 5.77
N THR A 222 -18.75 5.02 5.60
CA THR A 222 -19.84 5.96 5.90
C THR A 222 -21.08 5.61 5.06
N ASN A 223 -20.90 5.38 3.76
CA ASN A 223 -21.99 4.96 2.88
C ASN A 223 -22.59 3.61 3.28
N LEU A 224 -21.76 2.63 3.66
CA LEU A 224 -22.25 1.34 4.18
C LEU A 224 -23.15 1.53 5.41
N ILE A 225 -22.72 2.31 6.39
CA ILE A 225 -23.47 2.59 7.62
C ILE A 225 -24.82 3.25 7.33
N LEU A 226 -24.86 4.15 6.33
CA LEU A 226 -26.08 4.85 5.95
C LEU A 226 -27.07 3.99 5.14
N THR A 227 -26.60 2.89 4.54
CA THR A 227 -27.39 2.12 3.54
C THR A 227 -27.74 0.70 3.98
N ASP A 228 -27.00 0.13 4.93
CA ASP A 228 -27.24 -1.22 5.45
C ASP A 228 -27.65 -1.15 6.93
N GLU A 229 -28.90 -1.54 7.20
CA GLU A 229 -29.53 -1.55 8.53
C GLU A 229 -28.71 -2.33 9.56
N PHE A 230 -27.94 -3.34 9.14
CA PHE A 230 -27.09 -4.08 10.06
C PHE A 230 -26.02 -3.20 10.72
N TYR A 231 -25.53 -2.16 10.01
CA TYR A 231 -24.48 -1.27 10.49
C TYR A 231 -24.97 0.10 10.95
N SER A 232 -26.29 0.35 11.02
CA SER A 232 -26.85 1.68 11.27
C SER A 232 -26.42 2.31 12.61
N ASP A 233 -26.11 1.49 13.61
CA ASP A 233 -25.64 1.93 14.92
C ASP A 233 -24.11 2.12 15.01
N CYS A 234 -23.39 1.80 13.93
CA CYS A 234 -21.94 1.98 13.88
C CYS A 234 -21.57 3.46 13.65
N TYR A 235 -20.52 3.89 14.34
CA TYR A 235 -19.84 5.14 14.04
C TYR A 235 -18.92 4.98 12.82
N PRO A 236 -18.71 6.05 12.04
CA PRO A 236 -17.83 6.04 10.88
C PRO A 236 -16.42 5.56 11.20
N THR A 237 -15.85 4.78 10.29
CA THR A 237 -14.42 4.47 10.29
C THR A 237 -13.65 5.64 9.71
N TYR A 238 -12.40 5.83 10.12
CA TYR A 238 -11.60 6.97 9.67
C TYR A 238 -10.61 6.63 8.55
N GLY A 239 -10.71 5.41 8.00
CA GLY A 239 -9.90 4.93 6.90
C GLY A 239 -9.90 3.40 6.83
N GLY A 240 -8.84 2.82 6.30
CA GLY A 240 -8.67 1.39 6.10
C GLY A 240 -7.39 1.05 5.38
N VAL A 241 -7.36 -0.15 4.81
CA VAL A 241 -6.23 -0.57 3.98
C VAL A 241 -6.24 0.24 2.68
N CYS A 242 -5.12 0.91 2.40
CA CYS A 242 -4.92 1.73 1.22
C CYS A 242 -3.45 1.72 0.78
N VAL A 243 -3.25 2.09 -0.49
CA VAL A 243 -1.93 2.39 -1.05
C VAL A 243 -1.69 3.89 -0.97
N SER A 244 -0.47 4.27 -0.60
CA SER A 244 0.03 5.63 -0.58
C SER A 244 1.36 5.72 -1.31
N ILE A 245 1.68 6.92 -1.79
CA ILE A 245 3.02 7.25 -2.31
C ILE A 245 3.84 7.95 -1.22
N LEU A 246 5.16 7.82 -1.25
CA LEU A 246 6.04 8.63 -0.41
C LEU A 246 6.81 9.66 -1.24
N GLY A 247 6.95 10.85 -0.68
CA GLY A 247 7.84 11.88 -1.21
C GLY A 247 7.24 12.72 -2.32
N MET A 248 5.91 12.65 -2.51
CA MET A 248 5.23 13.52 -3.46
C MET A 248 5.31 14.96 -2.98
N ASP A 249 5.59 15.90 -3.89
CA ASP A 249 5.52 17.32 -3.58
C ASP A 249 4.03 17.73 -3.43
N PRO A 250 3.59 18.24 -2.27
CA PRO A 250 2.20 18.66 -2.08
C PRO A 250 1.74 19.72 -3.09
N ALA A 251 2.67 20.51 -3.67
CA ALA A 251 2.35 21.49 -4.70
C ALA A 251 1.90 20.86 -6.03
N ASP A 252 2.26 19.59 -6.27
CA ASP A 252 1.87 18.86 -7.48
C ASP A 252 0.52 18.15 -7.36
N ALA A 253 -0.10 18.15 -6.17
CA ALA A 253 -1.37 17.46 -5.92
C ALA A 253 -2.48 17.86 -6.91
N ASP A 254 -3.27 16.89 -7.36
CA ASP A 254 -4.51 17.13 -8.10
C ASP A 254 -5.67 17.48 -7.17
N VAL A 255 -5.67 16.84 -6.00
CA VAL A 255 -6.71 16.98 -4.99
C VAL A 255 -6.05 17.12 -3.63
N VAL A 256 -6.61 18.00 -2.81
CA VAL A 256 -6.25 18.13 -1.40
C VAL A 256 -7.51 17.89 -0.59
N MET A 257 -7.53 16.81 0.20
CA MET A 257 -8.64 16.48 1.09
C MET A 257 -8.28 16.79 2.53
N THR A 258 -9.26 17.19 3.33
CA THR A 258 -9.08 17.39 4.78
C THR A 258 -9.98 16.43 5.54
N SER A 259 -9.39 15.62 6.43
CA SER A 259 -10.13 14.72 7.32
C SER A 259 -9.48 14.69 8.70
N LEU A 260 -10.29 14.74 9.75
CA LEU A 260 -9.83 14.79 11.15
C LEU A 260 -8.77 15.88 11.44
N GLY A 261 -8.84 17.02 10.75
CA GLY A 261 -7.89 18.11 10.89
C GLY A 261 -6.51 17.85 10.26
N LYS A 262 -6.37 16.77 9.49
CA LYS A 262 -5.18 16.48 8.66
C LYS A 262 -5.49 16.73 7.19
N THR A 263 -4.47 17.16 6.47
CA THR A 263 -4.51 17.42 5.03
C THR A 263 -3.87 16.25 4.29
N TYR A 264 -4.53 15.79 3.22
CA TYR A 264 -4.15 14.66 2.40
C TYR A 264 -4.02 15.14 0.95
N PRO A 265 -2.81 15.55 0.53
CA PRO A 265 -2.55 15.83 -0.88
C PRO A 265 -2.51 14.50 -1.64
N GLY A 266 -3.07 14.47 -2.85
CA GLY A 266 -3.11 13.27 -3.67
C GLY A 266 -3.17 13.53 -5.17
N LEU A 267 -2.81 12.50 -5.92
CA LEU A 267 -2.84 12.46 -7.39
C LEU A 267 -4.01 11.59 -7.84
N VAL A 268 -4.67 12.00 -8.93
CA VAL A 268 -5.68 11.15 -9.57
C VAL A 268 -4.97 10.09 -10.39
N LEU A 269 -5.26 8.81 -10.15
CA LEU A 269 -4.60 7.69 -10.83
C LEU A 269 -5.23 7.32 -12.16
N ASP A 270 -6.55 7.48 -12.29
CA ASP A 270 -7.31 6.96 -13.40
C ASP A 270 -8.56 7.79 -13.70
N ASP A 271 -9.22 7.45 -14.81
CA ASP A 271 -10.47 8.07 -15.28
C ASP A 271 -11.67 7.83 -14.34
N LYS A 272 -11.57 6.86 -13.44
CA LYS A 272 -12.56 6.59 -12.39
C LYS A 272 -12.43 7.54 -11.20
N GLY A 273 -11.37 8.33 -11.15
CA GLY A 273 -11.12 9.30 -10.08
C GLY A 273 -10.51 8.68 -8.83
N THR A 274 -9.85 7.53 -8.93
CA THR A 274 -9.14 6.95 -7.78
C THR A 274 -8.01 7.88 -7.34
N ILE A 275 -7.94 8.23 -6.05
CA ILE A 275 -6.91 9.15 -5.53
C ILE A 275 -5.79 8.36 -4.83
N LEU A 276 -4.55 8.58 -5.26
CA LEU A 276 -3.35 8.14 -4.56
C LEU A 276 -2.87 9.26 -3.64
N PHE A 277 -3.08 9.09 -2.33
CA PHE A 277 -2.61 10.05 -1.34
C PHE A 277 -1.14 9.86 -1.02
N ASP A 278 -0.44 10.97 -0.83
CA ASP A 278 0.89 10.98 -0.23
C ASP A 278 0.81 10.65 1.26
N TRP A 279 1.73 9.81 1.72
CA TRP A 279 2.02 9.67 3.14
C TRP A 279 3.16 10.62 3.49
N THR A 280 2.78 11.83 3.90
CA THR A 280 3.71 12.94 4.06
C THR A 280 4.77 12.66 5.12
N LEU A 281 6.02 12.92 4.76
CA LEU A 281 7.18 12.65 5.62
C LEU A 281 7.56 13.83 6.52
N GLU A 282 7.04 15.03 6.26
CA GLU A 282 7.48 16.29 6.89
C GLU A 282 7.40 16.28 8.43
N LEU A 283 6.47 15.54 9.04
CA LEU A 283 6.35 15.46 10.51
C LEU A 283 7.03 14.20 11.10
N THR A 284 7.80 13.45 10.31
CA THR A 284 8.47 12.23 10.76
C THR A 284 9.75 12.57 11.52
N ALA A 285 9.68 12.51 12.85
CA ALA A 285 10.86 12.77 13.69
C ALA A 285 11.77 11.54 13.86
N TYR A 286 11.18 10.35 13.88
CA TYR A 286 11.87 9.08 14.08
C TYR A 286 11.38 8.08 13.04
N TYR A 287 12.28 7.38 12.38
CA TYR A 287 11.92 6.35 11.41
C TYR A 287 12.98 5.25 11.30
N CYS A 288 12.55 4.11 10.75
CA CYS A 288 13.42 3.11 10.16
C CYS A 288 12.73 2.42 8.97
N TRP A 289 13.52 2.10 7.96
CA TRP A 289 13.20 1.07 6.97
C TRP A 289 13.79 -0.26 7.45
N TYR A 290 12.93 -1.27 7.55
CA TYR A 290 13.25 -2.58 8.07
C TYR A 290 13.14 -3.63 6.96
N ARG A 291 14.23 -4.34 6.72
CA ARG A 291 14.30 -5.43 5.74
C ARG A 291 13.38 -6.57 6.20
N ARG A 292 12.53 -7.03 5.29
CA ARG A 292 11.68 -8.19 5.50
C ARG A 292 12.52 -9.44 5.89
N PRO A 293 11.97 -10.36 6.69
CA PRO A 293 12.63 -11.62 6.99
C PRO A 293 12.76 -12.49 5.73
N THR A 294 13.84 -13.27 5.65
CA THR A 294 14.09 -14.23 4.57
C THR A 294 13.82 -15.68 4.98
N VAL A 295 13.55 -15.91 6.27
CA VAL A 295 13.31 -17.24 6.84
C VAL A 295 11.84 -17.36 7.22
N LYS A 296 11.19 -18.44 6.79
CA LYS A 296 9.79 -18.75 7.13
C LYS A 296 9.67 -19.12 8.60
N ALA A 297 8.50 -18.85 9.18
CA ALA A 297 8.23 -19.17 10.58
C ALA A 297 8.38 -20.67 10.89
N ALA A 298 8.04 -21.54 9.92
CA ALA A 298 8.17 -22.99 10.06
C ALA A 298 9.62 -23.49 10.15
N ASP A 299 10.58 -22.68 9.68
CA ASP A 299 12.00 -23.04 9.61
C ASP A 299 12.82 -22.42 10.77
N LEU A 300 12.17 -21.62 11.63
CA LEU A 300 12.83 -21.09 12.82
C LEU A 300 13.06 -22.19 13.86
N PRO A 301 14.16 -22.11 14.63
CA PRO A 301 14.37 -22.99 15.78
C PRO A 301 13.16 -22.92 16.72
N GLN A 302 12.57 -24.08 17.04
CA GLN A 302 11.53 -24.13 18.07
C GLN A 302 12.21 -23.97 19.44
N GLU A 303 11.80 -22.94 20.17
CA GLU A 303 12.19 -22.72 21.59
C GLU A 303 11.53 -23.73 22.53
#